data_AF-M2MEN5-F1
#
_entry.id   AF-M2MEN5-F1
#
_cell.length_a   1.000
_cell.length_b   1.000
_cell.length_c   1.000
_cell.angle_alpha   90.00
_cell.angle_beta   90.00
_cell.angle_gamma   90.00
#
_symmetry.space_group_name_H-M   'P 1'
#
loop_
_entity.id
_entity.type
_entity.pdbx_description
1 polymer ?
#
loop_
_entity_poly.entity_id
_entity_poly.type
_entity_poly.pdbx_seq_one_letter_code
_entity_poly.pdbx_strand_id
1 'polypeptide(L)'
;MANVQDRGPPSAAAVAIGTAIVSGLIGYWLGQAQSIGIFGSPSPKVPTGQDEKPVDESDISDANSASGDDEHLEDLGELDDFRGNHEECKLVLVVRTDLGMQKVGKIAAQCCHATLACYKAMVTANPSHPLLRQWERLGQAKVALKVDSEDEMLVLQAQAVSLGLCAKVIHDAGRTQIQAGSATVLGIGPAPKSKIDEVTGHLKLL
;
A
#
# COMPACT_ATOMS: atom_id res chain seq x y z
N MET A 1 -27.53 26.82 -51.97
CA MET A 1 -28.00 25.94 -50.87
C MET A 1 -28.29 24.58 -51.47
N ALA A 2 -27.37 23.63 -51.36
CA ALA A 2 -27.53 22.30 -51.93
C ALA A 2 -28.46 21.46 -51.03
N ASN A 3 -29.48 20.88 -51.65
CA ASN A 3 -30.59 20.17 -51.03
C ASN A 3 -30.11 18.88 -50.35
N VAL A 4 -30.48 18.66 -49.09
CA VAL A 4 -30.05 17.52 -48.25
C VAL A 4 -30.69 16.19 -48.69
N GLN A 5 -31.58 16.21 -49.67
CA GLN A 5 -32.46 15.09 -50.02
C GLN A 5 -31.96 14.13 -51.12
N ASP A 6 -30.75 14.31 -51.69
CA ASP A 6 -30.23 13.43 -52.78
C ASP A 6 -28.96 12.67 -52.40
N ARG A 7 -28.95 12.01 -51.23
CA ARG A 7 -27.91 11.02 -50.90
C ARG A 7 -28.48 9.62 -51.08
N GLY A 8 -27.94 8.89 -52.06
CA GLY A 8 -28.22 7.47 -52.24
C GLY A 8 -27.89 6.66 -50.97
N PRO A 9 -28.51 5.49 -50.78
CA PRO A 9 -28.34 4.71 -49.57
C PRO A 9 -26.86 4.44 -49.29
N PRO A 10 -26.41 4.52 -48.02
CA PRO A 10 -25.01 4.28 -47.69
C PRO A 10 -24.60 2.88 -48.13
N SER A 11 -23.38 2.77 -48.66
CA SER A 11 -22.85 1.47 -49.08
C SER A 11 -22.78 0.52 -47.89
N ALA A 12 -22.95 -0.78 -48.15
CA ALA A 12 -22.87 -1.80 -47.10
C ALA A 12 -21.57 -1.71 -46.29
N ALA A 13 -20.47 -1.31 -46.93
CA ALA A 13 -19.19 -1.06 -46.27
C ALA A 13 -19.22 0.14 -45.33
N ALA A 14 -19.87 1.25 -45.72
CA ALA A 14 -20.01 2.42 -44.86
C ALA A 14 -20.88 2.13 -43.63
N VAL A 15 -21.94 1.34 -43.81
CA VAL A 15 -22.77 0.87 -42.69
C VAL A 15 -21.97 -0.04 -41.76
N ALA A 16 -21.20 -0.99 -42.30
CA ALA A 16 -20.40 -1.93 -41.50
C ALA A 16 -19.28 -1.23 -40.70
N ILE A 17 -18.62 -0.23 -41.29
CA ILE A 17 -17.58 0.53 -40.61
C ILE A 17 -18.21 1.41 -39.50
N GLY A 18 -19.34 2.05 -39.80
CA GLY A 18 -20.07 2.86 -38.81
C GLY A 18 -20.52 2.04 -37.60
N THR A 19 -21.08 0.85 -37.82
CA THR A 19 -21.52 -0.03 -36.72
C THR A 19 -20.35 -0.61 -35.93
N ALA A 20 -19.20 -0.89 -36.57
CA ALA A 20 -18.00 -1.35 -35.89
C ALA A 20 -17.41 -0.28 -34.94
N ILE A 21 -17.38 0.98 -35.37
CA ILE A 21 -16.87 2.08 -34.53
C ILE A 21 -17.79 2.30 -33.32
N VAL A 22 -19.10 2.35 -33.54
CA VAL A 22 -20.07 2.58 -32.45
C VAL A 22 -20.05 1.42 -31.45
N SER A 23 -20.03 0.16 -31.91
CA SER A 23 -19.96 -1.01 -31.03
C SER A 23 -18.62 -1.13 -30.30
N GLY A 24 -17.50 -0.79 -30.96
CA GLY A 24 -16.17 -0.75 -30.34
C GLY A 24 -16.07 0.30 -29.22
N LEU A 25 -16.60 1.51 -29.45
CA LEU A 25 -16.61 2.56 -28.43
C LEU A 25 -17.49 2.17 -27.23
N ILE A 26 -18.73 1.71 -27.47
CA ILE A 26 -19.64 1.28 -26.39
C ILE A 26 -19.03 0.12 -25.61
N GLY A 27 -18.45 -0.88 -26.29
CA GLY A 27 -17.77 -2.02 -25.65
C GLY A 27 -16.56 -1.61 -24.82
N TYR A 28 -15.77 -0.64 -25.29
CA TYR A 28 -14.62 -0.11 -24.55
C TYR A 28 -15.03 0.60 -23.25
N TRP A 29 -16.10 1.41 -23.29
CA TRP A 29 -16.63 2.07 -22.09
C TRP A 29 -17.27 1.09 -21.11
N LEU A 30 -18.00 0.08 -21.58
CA LEU A 30 -18.55 -0.99 -20.72
C LEU A 30 -17.44 -1.85 -20.10
N GLY A 31 -16.39 -2.16 -20.86
CA GLY A 31 -15.24 -2.93 -20.39
C GLY A 31 -14.45 -2.21 -19.31
N GLN A 32 -14.21 -0.90 -19.46
CA GLN A 32 -13.60 -0.08 -18.40
C GLN A 32 -14.51 0.05 -17.16
N ALA A 33 -15.84 0.05 -17.32
CA ALA A 33 -16.74 0.07 -16.17
C ALA A 33 -16.72 -1.25 -15.35
N GLN A 34 -16.42 -2.39 -15.99
CA GLN A 34 -16.24 -3.66 -15.29
C GLN A 34 -14.88 -3.77 -14.57
N SER A 35 -13.82 -3.09 -15.03
CA SER A 35 -12.54 -3.07 -14.33
C SER A 35 -12.50 -2.14 -13.11
N ILE A 36 -13.49 -1.24 -12.97
CA ILE A 36 -13.67 -0.35 -11.80
C ILE A 36 -14.53 -1.03 -10.70
N GLY A 37 -15.00 -2.28 -10.91
CA GLY A 37 -15.66 -3.06 -9.86
C GLY A 37 -17.04 -2.56 -9.44
N ILE A 38 -17.69 -1.70 -10.24
CA ILE A 38 -19.00 -1.11 -9.93
C ILE A 38 -20.17 -2.02 -10.35
N PHE A 39 -19.97 -2.94 -11.29
CA PHE A 39 -21.01 -3.90 -11.70
C PHE A 39 -20.67 -5.30 -11.19
N GLY A 40 -21.29 -5.65 -10.06
CA GLY A 40 -21.21 -6.97 -9.45
C GLY A 40 -21.58 -8.08 -10.44
N SER A 41 -20.75 -9.12 -10.49
CA SER A 41 -21.11 -10.36 -11.19
C SER A 41 -22.31 -11.01 -10.49
N PRO A 42 -23.31 -11.54 -11.20
CA PRO A 42 -24.45 -12.20 -10.57
C PRO A 42 -24.03 -13.57 -10.04
N SER A 43 -24.25 -13.82 -8.76
CA SER A 43 -24.13 -15.15 -8.15
C SER A 43 -25.36 -16.01 -8.50
N PRO A 44 -25.23 -17.32 -8.80
CA PRO A 44 -26.36 -18.19 -9.10
C PRO A 44 -27.29 -18.38 -7.88
N LYS A 45 -28.61 -18.23 -8.10
CA LYS A 45 -29.65 -18.37 -7.07
C LYS A 45 -29.89 -19.85 -6.68
N VAL A 46 -30.02 -20.10 -5.37
CA VAL A 46 -30.70 -21.26 -4.76
C VAL A 46 -32.03 -20.75 -4.15
N PRO A 47 -33.16 -21.50 -4.18
CA PRO A 47 -34.50 -20.92 -4.08
C PRO A 47 -35.04 -20.74 -2.65
N THR A 48 -35.65 -19.56 -2.43
CA THR A 48 -36.90 -19.21 -1.71
C THR A 48 -37.24 -19.83 -0.34
N GLY A 49 -37.51 -18.93 0.63
CA GLY A 49 -38.34 -19.18 1.81
C GLY A 49 -38.42 -17.99 2.79
N GLN A 50 -39.35 -17.05 2.52
CA GLN A 50 -40.14 -16.16 3.41
C GLN A 50 -39.58 -15.69 4.77
N ASP A 51 -39.38 -14.37 4.94
CA ASP A 51 -40.25 -13.45 5.71
C ASP A 51 -39.58 -12.07 5.91
N GLU A 52 -40.34 -10.99 5.67
CA GLU A 52 -39.91 -9.58 5.73
C GLU A 52 -39.91 -9.02 7.17
N LYS A 53 -38.89 -8.23 7.54
CA LYS A 53 -39.03 -6.94 8.27
C LYS A 53 -37.86 -5.97 7.95
N PRO A 54 -38.11 -4.65 7.87
CA PRO A 54 -37.13 -3.65 7.41
C PRO A 54 -36.40 -2.95 8.58
N VAL A 55 -35.10 -2.69 8.45
CA VAL A 55 -34.33 -1.70 9.24
C VAL A 55 -33.20 -1.20 8.32
N ASP A 56 -33.45 -0.13 7.59
CA ASP A 56 -32.96 1.25 7.84
C ASP A 56 -31.52 1.45 7.35
N GLU A 57 -31.42 1.85 6.08
CA GLU A 57 -30.23 2.47 5.50
C GLU A 57 -30.17 3.93 5.96
N SER A 58 -29.45 4.18 7.04
CA SER A 58 -28.87 5.49 7.32
C SER A 58 -27.54 5.32 8.04
N ASP A 59 -26.57 6.13 7.62
CA ASP A 59 -25.21 6.31 8.17
C ASP A 59 -24.06 5.59 7.44
N ILE A 60 -23.94 5.87 6.13
CA ILE A 60 -22.62 6.15 5.55
C ILE A 60 -22.59 7.66 5.28
N SER A 61 -22.43 8.42 6.36
CA SER A 61 -22.09 9.83 6.28
C SER A 61 -20.60 10.01 6.60
N ASP A 62 -19.98 10.79 5.72
CA ASP A 62 -18.81 11.60 5.98
C ASP A 62 -17.45 10.88 6.00
N ALA A 63 -16.96 10.72 4.76
CA ALA A 63 -15.56 10.94 4.43
C ALA A 63 -15.12 12.34 4.89
N ASN A 64 -14.87 12.49 6.18
CA ASN A 64 -14.09 13.59 6.72
C ASN A 64 -12.84 12.98 7.34
N SER A 65 -11.82 12.79 6.51
CA SER A 65 -10.45 12.55 6.93
C SER A 65 -9.93 13.81 7.61
N ALA A 66 -10.43 14.11 8.81
CA ALA A 66 -9.70 14.89 9.78
C ALA A 66 -8.60 13.96 10.30
N SER A 67 -7.49 13.90 9.56
CA SER A 67 -6.21 13.49 10.13
C SER A 67 -5.89 14.52 11.21
N GLY A 68 -6.30 14.19 12.45
CA GLY A 68 -5.64 14.71 13.63
C GLY A 68 -4.22 14.21 13.55
N ASP A 69 -3.37 14.99 12.89
CA ASP A 69 -1.93 14.88 12.93
C ASP A 69 -1.48 15.25 14.35
N ASP A 70 -1.79 14.38 15.31
CA ASP A 70 -1.02 14.31 16.55
C ASP A 70 0.22 13.50 16.19
N GLU A 71 1.20 14.24 15.67
CA GLU A 71 2.56 13.79 15.50
C GLU A 71 3.11 13.39 16.88
N HIS A 72 2.82 12.17 17.31
CA HIS A 72 3.72 11.46 18.20
C HIS A 72 4.98 11.16 17.37
N LEU A 73 5.80 12.21 17.20
CA LEU A 73 7.21 12.11 16.83
C LEU A 73 7.87 11.29 17.93
N GLU A 74 7.70 9.97 17.85
CA GLU A 74 8.52 9.05 18.62
C GLU A 74 9.96 9.37 18.26
N ASP A 75 10.62 9.92 19.28
CA ASP A 75 12.04 10.25 19.43
C ASP A 75 12.88 9.41 18.46
N LEU A 76 13.22 10.01 17.32
CA LEU A 76 13.96 9.34 16.26
C LEU A 76 15.42 9.07 16.65
N GLY A 77 15.85 9.49 17.85
CA GLY A 77 17.28 9.66 18.13
C GLY A 77 17.92 10.61 17.12
N GLU A 78 19.23 10.82 17.26
CA GLU A 78 20.00 11.52 16.24
C GLU A 78 20.28 10.52 15.09
N LEU A 79 19.61 10.68 13.95
CA LEU A 79 19.82 9.85 12.77
C LEU A 79 21.26 10.04 12.25
N ASP A 80 22.01 8.95 12.09
CA ASP A 80 23.38 9.00 11.59
C ASP A 80 23.41 9.05 10.05
N ASP A 81 24.33 9.84 9.49
CA ASP A 81 24.55 9.95 8.06
C ASP A 81 25.59 8.95 7.53
N PHE A 82 26.28 8.21 8.42
CA PHE A 82 27.31 7.20 8.14
C PHE A 82 28.32 7.64 7.08
N ARG A 83 28.94 8.81 7.29
CA ARG A 83 29.88 9.42 6.31
C ARG A 83 30.94 8.45 5.82
N GLY A 84 31.19 8.49 4.52
CA GLY A 84 32.22 7.68 3.86
C GLY A 84 31.78 6.26 3.54
N ASN A 85 30.55 5.88 3.89
CA ASN A 85 29.98 4.62 3.43
C ASN A 85 29.47 4.75 1.98
N HIS A 86 29.90 3.85 1.12
CA HIS A 86 29.53 3.80 -0.30
C HIS A 86 28.77 2.52 -0.67
N GLU A 87 28.40 1.71 0.33
CA GLU A 87 27.66 0.48 0.07
C GLU A 87 26.20 0.76 -0.31
N GLU A 88 25.55 -0.29 -0.81
CA GLU A 88 24.14 -0.25 -1.17
C GLU A 88 23.27 0.05 0.06
N CYS A 89 22.36 1.02 -0.06
CA CYS A 89 21.35 1.27 0.96
C CYS A 89 20.14 0.36 0.75
N LYS A 90 19.53 -0.11 1.84
CA LYS A 90 18.30 -0.89 1.81
C LYS A 90 17.33 -0.42 2.90
N LEU A 91 16.06 -0.80 2.75
CA LEU A 91 15.06 -0.72 3.80
C LEU A 91 14.66 -2.15 4.17
N VAL A 92 14.62 -2.49 5.44
CA VAL A 92 14.13 -3.78 5.92
C VAL A 92 12.75 -3.63 6.53
N LEU A 93 11.88 -4.60 6.24
CA LEU A 93 10.50 -4.69 6.72
C LEU A 93 10.39 -5.97 7.54
N VAL A 94 10.43 -5.85 8.85
CA VAL A 94 10.36 -6.97 9.78
C VAL A 94 8.89 -7.21 10.13
N VAL A 95 8.36 -8.36 9.71
CA VAL A 95 6.93 -8.70 9.82
C VAL A 95 6.71 -9.69 10.95
N ARG A 96 5.74 -9.41 11.82
CA ARG A 96 5.28 -10.36 12.82
C ARG A 96 4.43 -11.47 12.21
N THR A 97 4.91 -12.71 12.31
CA THR A 97 4.24 -13.88 11.76
C THR A 97 3.31 -14.58 12.74
N ASP A 98 3.45 -14.30 14.04
CA ASP A 98 2.61 -14.81 15.13
C ASP A 98 1.17 -14.28 15.10
N LEU A 99 0.95 -13.11 14.49
CA LEU A 99 -0.37 -12.48 14.36
C LEU A 99 -1.33 -13.21 13.41
N GLY A 100 -0.90 -14.32 12.80
CA GLY A 100 -1.75 -15.09 11.90
C GLY A 100 -2.24 -14.25 10.72
N MET A 101 -1.39 -13.37 10.18
CA MET A 101 -1.68 -12.60 8.96
C MET A 101 -1.72 -13.52 7.72
N GLN A 102 -2.71 -14.41 7.68
CA GLN A 102 -2.84 -15.49 6.69
C GLN A 102 -3.02 -14.99 5.25
N LYS A 103 -3.36 -13.72 5.05
CA LYS A 103 -3.58 -13.12 3.73
C LYS A 103 -2.39 -12.24 3.34
N VAL A 104 -1.67 -12.65 2.30
CA VAL A 104 -0.53 -11.92 1.70
C VAL A 104 -0.83 -10.44 1.46
N GLY A 105 -2.07 -10.09 1.08
CA GLY A 105 -2.49 -8.70 0.86
C GLY A 105 -2.41 -7.81 2.10
N LYS A 106 -2.67 -8.33 3.31
CA LYS A 106 -2.59 -7.55 4.55
C LYS A 106 -1.13 -7.23 4.91
N ILE A 107 -0.27 -8.25 4.81
CA ILE A 107 1.17 -8.09 5.01
C ILE A 107 1.71 -7.01 4.06
N ALA A 108 1.34 -7.08 2.78
CA ALA A 108 1.78 -6.10 1.79
C ALA A 108 1.33 -4.67 2.14
N ALA A 109 0.07 -4.48 2.57
CA ALA A 109 -0.43 -3.18 2.99
C ALA A 109 0.36 -2.62 4.19
N GLN A 110 0.61 -3.45 5.22
CA GLN A 110 1.37 -3.02 6.40
C GLN A 110 2.84 -2.72 6.06
N CYS A 111 3.45 -3.50 5.15
CA CYS A 111 4.78 -3.22 4.61
C CYS A 111 4.86 -1.87 3.87
N CYS A 112 3.81 -1.52 3.10
CA CYS A 112 3.71 -0.21 2.47
C CYS A 112 3.59 0.92 3.49
N HIS A 113 2.79 0.74 4.55
CA HIS A 113 2.70 1.71 5.65
C HIS A 113 4.05 1.91 6.35
N ALA A 114 4.77 0.83 6.66
CA ALA A 114 6.09 0.90 7.30
C ALA A 114 7.12 1.62 6.41
N THR A 115 7.09 1.34 5.11
CA THR A 115 7.92 2.05 4.12
C THR A 115 7.65 3.54 4.12
N LEU A 116 6.37 3.93 4.03
CA LEU A 116 6.00 5.34 3.98
C LEU A 116 6.32 6.06 5.30
N ALA A 117 6.14 5.40 6.44
CA ALA A 117 6.49 5.94 7.74
C ALA A 117 8.00 6.23 7.86
N CYS A 118 8.86 5.28 7.47
CA CYS A 118 10.31 5.48 7.46
C CYS A 118 10.73 6.60 6.50
N TYR A 119 10.17 6.60 5.29
CA TYR A 119 10.43 7.63 4.30
C TYR A 119 10.06 9.03 4.81
N LYS A 120 8.83 9.21 5.33
CA LYS A 120 8.37 10.48 5.89
C LYS A 120 9.24 10.92 7.06
N ALA A 121 9.57 10.01 7.98
CA ALA A 121 10.43 10.31 9.12
C ALA A 121 11.79 10.87 8.68
N MET A 122 12.44 10.24 7.70
CA MET A 122 13.72 10.71 7.17
C MET A 122 13.60 12.02 6.39
N VAL A 123 12.56 12.18 5.56
CA VAL A 123 12.33 13.44 4.83
C VAL A 123 12.08 14.59 5.79
N THR A 124 11.26 14.39 6.83
CA THR A 124 10.97 15.42 7.83
C THR A 124 12.23 15.79 8.62
N ALA A 125 13.05 14.80 9.00
CA ALA A 125 14.30 15.05 9.71
C ALA A 125 15.33 15.79 8.84
N ASN A 126 15.53 15.35 7.59
CA ASN A 126 16.42 16.00 6.64
C ASN A 126 16.03 15.65 5.19
N PRO A 127 15.37 16.55 4.45
CA PRO A 127 14.98 16.31 3.06
C PRO A 127 16.16 16.05 2.11
N SER A 128 17.38 16.43 2.50
CA SER A 128 18.61 16.22 1.73
C SER A 128 19.50 15.13 2.31
N HIS A 129 18.95 14.22 3.11
CA HIS A 129 19.70 13.13 3.71
C HIS A 129 20.42 12.30 2.63
N PRO A 130 21.75 12.13 2.70
CA PRO A 130 22.52 11.47 1.65
C PRO A 130 22.09 10.00 1.45
N LEU A 131 21.86 9.27 2.53
CA LEU A 131 21.39 7.88 2.50
C LEU A 131 20.02 7.75 1.81
N LEU A 132 19.09 8.67 2.07
CA LEU A 132 17.77 8.66 1.45
C LEU A 132 17.89 8.85 -0.06
N ARG A 133 18.62 9.88 -0.49
CA ARG A 133 18.86 10.16 -1.92
C ARG A 133 19.58 9.01 -2.62
N GLN A 134 20.53 8.37 -1.93
CA GLN A 134 21.23 7.21 -2.45
C GLN A 134 20.28 6.02 -2.63
N TRP A 135 19.46 5.71 -1.63
CA TRP A 135 18.46 4.65 -1.72
C TRP A 135 17.45 4.91 -2.85
N GLU A 136 16.97 6.14 -3.01
CA GLU A 136 16.09 6.55 -4.11
C GLU A 136 16.72 6.32 -5.49
N ARG A 137 17.99 6.72 -5.65
CA ARG A 137 18.74 6.56 -6.91
C ARG A 137 19.09 5.11 -7.23
N LEU A 138 19.23 4.26 -6.23
CA LEU A 138 19.64 2.86 -6.36
C LEU A 138 18.45 1.88 -6.35
N GLY A 139 17.25 2.35 -6.72
CA GLY A 139 16.08 1.49 -6.93
C GLY A 139 15.30 1.14 -5.66
N GLN A 140 15.58 1.82 -4.55
CA GLN A 140 14.79 1.76 -3.31
C GLN A 140 14.61 0.33 -2.79
N ALA A 141 15.71 -0.43 -2.68
CA ALA A 141 15.69 -1.83 -2.27
C ALA A 141 14.96 -2.04 -0.93
N LYS A 142 14.05 -3.03 -0.91
CA LYS A 142 13.27 -3.42 0.27
C LYS A 142 13.40 -4.92 0.50
N VAL A 143 13.63 -5.34 1.74
CA VAL A 143 13.75 -6.75 2.11
C VAL A 143 12.75 -7.07 3.22
N ALA A 144 11.88 -8.05 2.98
CA ALA A 144 10.92 -8.52 3.98
C ALA A 144 11.52 -9.67 4.80
N LEU A 145 11.57 -9.47 6.11
CA LEU A 145 12.04 -10.44 7.11
C LEU A 145 10.91 -10.79 8.07
N LYS A 146 11.11 -11.84 8.88
CA LYS A 146 10.12 -12.26 9.88
C LYS A 146 10.68 -12.38 11.29
N VAL A 147 9.79 -12.12 12.23
CA VAL A 147 9.89 -12.39 13.67
C VAL A 147 8.61 -13.09 14.14
N ASP A 148 8.67 -13.73 15.30
CA ASP A 148 7.56 -14.50 15.88
C ASP A 148 7.01 -13.91 17.18
N SER A 149 7.44 -12.70 17.56
CA SER A 149 6.90 -12.00 18.72
C SER A 149 6.99 -10.48 18.62
N GLU A 150 6.18 -9.80 19.43
CA GLU A 150 6.25 -8.34 19.63
C GLU A 150 7.53 -7.93 20.35
N ASP A 151 7.91 -8.67 21.38
CA ASP A 151 9.08 -8.37 22.20
C ASP A 151 10.36 -8.38 21.35
N GLU A 152 10.53 -9.39 20.49
CA GLU A 152 11.66 -9.45 19.55
C GLU A 152 11.67 -8.23 18.61
N MET A 153 10.51 -7.84 18.07
CA MET A 153 10.37 -6.65 17.23
C MET A 153 10.80 -5.37 17.96
N LEU A 154 10.34 -5.18 19.20
CA LEU A 154 10.67 -4.00 20.00
C LEU A 154 12.15 -3.95 20.38
N VAL A 155 12.76 -5.11 20.64
CA VAL A 155 14.22 -5.20 20.86
C VAL A 155 14.98 -4.78 19.60
N LEU A 156 14.57 -5.24 18.41
CA LEU A 156 15.19 -4.83 17.14
C LEU A 156 15.02 -3.33 16.88
N GLN A 157 13.86 -2.76 17.21
CA GLN A 157 13.62 -1.32 17.11
C GLN A 157 14.60 -0.55 18.00
N ALA A 158 14.70 -0.91 19.28
CA ALA A 158 15.60 -0.25 20.22
C ALA A 158 17.07 -0.36 19.79
N GLN A 159 17.49 -1.52 19.29
CA GLN A 159 18.84 -1.71 18.73
C GLN A 159 19.07 -0.79 17.52
N ALA A 160 18.13 -0.73 16.58
CA ALA A 160 18.25 0.12 15.40
C ALA A 160 18.36 1.61 15.78
N VAL A 161 17.51 2.09 16.69
CA VAL A 161 17.56 3.47 17.19
C VAL A 161 18.90 3.75 17.88
N SER A 162 19.43 2.81 18.68
CA SER A 162 20.74 2.97 19.35
C SER A 162 21.92 3.09 18.39
N LEU A 163 21.77 2.60 17.16
CA LEU A 163 22.77 2.70 16.08
C LEU A 163 22.55 3.93 15.17
N GLY A 164 21.58 4.81 15.49
CA GLY A 164 21.24 5.97 14.67
C GLY A 164 20.46 5.62 13.41
N LEU A 165 19.81 4.45 13.36
CA LEU A 165 18.98 4.03 12.22
C LEU A 165 17.53 4.51 12.40
N CYS A 166 16.91 4.95 11.30
CA CYS A 166 15.46 5.18 11.28
C CYS A 166 14.73 3.86 11.50
N ALA A 167 13.90 3.77 12.53
CA ALA A 167 13.10 2.60 12.87
C ALA A 167 11.65 3.00 13.20
N LYS A 168 10.66 2.43 12.50
CA LYS A 168 9.23 2.76 12.69
C LYS A 168 8.35 1.53 12.77
N VAL A 169 7.59 1.40 13.85
CA VAL A 169 6.61 0.34 14.08
C VAL A 169 5.24 0.79 13.58
N ILE A 170 4.56 -0.10 12.86
CA ILE A 170 3.20 0.10 12.38
C ILE A 170 2.23 -0.69 13.25
N HIS A 171 1.22 0.00 13.74
CA HIS A 171 0.15 -0.59 14.53
C HIS A 171 -1.12 -0.75 13.68
N ASP A 172 -1.80 -1.89 13.78
CA ASP A 172 -3.07 -2.10 13.09
C ASP A 172 -4.17 -1.27 13.76
N ALA A 173 -4.88 -0.46 12.98
CA ALA A 173 -5.98 0.39 13.48
C ALA A 173 -7.26 -0.39 13.86
N GLY A 174 -7.24 -1.73 13.84
CA GLY A 174 -8.41 -2.57 14.14
C GLY A 174 -9.41 -2.66 12.98
N ARG A 175 -9.00 -2.22 11.78
CA ARG A 175 -9.79 -2.37 10.55
C ARG A 175 -9.54 -3.72 9.87
N THR A 176 -8.65 -4.53 10.45
CA THR A 176 -8.38 -5.89 9.99
C THR A 176 -8.82 -6.92 11.03
N GLN A 177 -8.41 -8.18 10.83
CA GLN A 177 -8.77 -9.29 11.74
C GLN A 177 -7.78 -9.40 12.92
N ILE A 178 -6.80 -8.49 12.99
CA ILE A 178 -5.83 -8.40 14.08
C ILE A 178 -6.43 -7.50 15.16
N GLN A 179 -6.09 -7.76 16.42
CA GLN A 179 -6.49 -6.90 17.52
C GLN A 179 -6.00 -5.46 17.28
N ALA A 180 -6.91 -4.50 17.46
CA ALA A 180 -6.58 -3.08 17.33
C ALA A 180 -5.39 -2.71 18.23
N GLY A 181 -4.46 -1.92 17.70
CA GLY A 181 -3.26 -1.50 18.40
C GLY A 181 -2.11 -2.51 18.39
N SER A 182 -2.25 -3.67 17.73
CA SER A 182 -1.14 -4.63 17.64
C SER A 182 -0.02 -4.09 16.73
N ALA A 183 1.23 -4.14 17.19
CA ALA A 183 2.39 -3.88 16.35
C ALA A 183 2.51 -4.97 15.27
N THR A 184 2.54 -4.60 13.99
CA THR A 184 2.47 -5.54 12.85
C THR A 184 3.76 -5.64 12.07
N VAL A 185 4.34 -4.50 11.71
CA VAL A 185 5.55 -4.41 10.89
C VAL A 185 6.46 -3.32 11.43
N LEU A 186 7.75 -3.64 11.55
CA LEU A 186 8.81 -2.69 11.85
C LEU A 186 9.59 -2.40 10.56
N GLY A 187 9.63 -1.13 10.15
CA GLY A 187 10.54 -0.65 9.11
C GLY A 187 11.86 -0.20 9.70
N ILE A 188 13.00 -0.57 9.10
CA ILE A 188 14.34 -0.13 9.49
C ILE A 188 15.12 0.37 8.26
N GLY A 189 15.61 1.61 8.33
CA GLY A 189 16.28 2.33 7.25
C GLY A 189 15.37 3.35 6.54
N PRO A 190 15.71 3.80 5.32
CA PRO A 190 16.84 3.37 4.51
C PRO A 190 18.21 3.71 5.11
N ALA A 191 19.12 2.74 5.10
CA ALA A 191 20.48 2.91 5.60
C ALA A 191 21.43 1.92 4.91
N PRO A 192 22.76 2.08 5.12
CA PRO A 192 23.74 1.19 4.52
C PRO A 192 23.53 -0.27 4.93
N LYS A 193 23.74 -1.19 3.98
CA LYS A 193 23.47 -2.63 4.17
C LYS A 193 24.13 -3.20 5.42
N SER A 194 25.43 -2.95 5.62
CA SER A 194 26.17 -3.48 6.78
C SER A 194 25.57 -3.03 8.10
N LYS A 195 25.16 -1.76 8.21
CA LYS A 195 24.54 -1.19 9.42
C LYS A 195 23.18 -1.80 9.72
N ILE A 196 22.38 -2.06 8.70
CA ILE A 196 21.11 -2.76 8.88
C ILE A 196 21.32 -4.23 9.26
N ASP A 197 22.35 -4.88 8.71
CA ASP A 197 22.68 -6.27 9.00
C ASP A 197 23.22 -6.49 10.42
N GLU A 198 23.79 -5.47 11.07
CA GLU A 198 24.12 -5.50 12.51
C GLU A 198 22.87 -5.79 13.38
N VAL A 199 21.69 -5.32 12.96
CA VAL A 199 20.42 -5.53 13.67
C VAL A 199 19.69 -6.76 13.13
N THR A 200 19.62 -6.92 11.80
CA THR A 200 18.66 -7.83 11.16
C THR A 200 19.28 -9.02 10.43
N GLY A 201 20.61 -9.13 10.38
CA GLY A 201 21.30 -10.14 9.57
C GLY A 201 21.05 -11.60 9.99
N HIS A 202 20.56 -11.82 11.21
CA HIS A 202 20.22 -13.14 11.74
C HIS A 202 18.76 -13.56 11.43
N LEU A 203 17.92 -12.63 10.98
CA LEU A 203 16.51 -12.89 10.70
C LEU A 203 16.33 -13.63 9.38
N LYS A 204 15.25 -14.41 9.29
CA LYS A 204 14.89 -15.15 8.08
C LYS A 204 14.04 -14.28 7.17
N LEU A 205 14.12 -14.55 5.86
CA LEU A 205 13.17 -14.02 4.89
C LEU A 205 11.74 -14.45 5.27
N LEU A 206 10.78 -13.53 5.06
CA LEU A 206 9.36 -13.72 5.35
C LEU A 206 8.80 -14.95 4.64
#